data_AF-A0A934VDZ5-F1
#
_entry.id   AF-A0A934VDZ5-F1
#
_cell.length_a   1.000
_cell.length_b   1.000
_cell.length_c   1.000
_cell.angle_alpha   90.00
_cell.angle_beta   90.00
_cell.angle_gamma   90.00
#
_symmetry.space_group_name_H-M   'P 1'
#
loop_
_entity.id
_entity.type
_entity.pdbx_description
1 polymer ?
#
loop_
_entity_poly.entity_id
_entity_poly.type
_entity_poly.pdbx_seq_one_letter_code
_entity_poly.pdbx_strand_id
1 'polypeptide(L)'
;MFFGGCSFALGGVGYFTLRMIMPHGWVFGALYRMFLYHWAHPLQYIGLVSLIYAAVATSVVFLCGNLTGRWPHLMIPFIMLTSILAASPAGGVLWVIHDMQAGYFPEGSRFWNDIAWGAITGASTGWVVVLLSVPYNIFGLVAGYYVTLLGYRMTLQKNTIRQPVETSRTLAQLNVRLARKTSSGAPL
;
A
#
# COMPACT_ATOMS: atom_id res chain seq x y z
N MET A 1 -7.89 -5.51 0.40
CA MET A 1 -7.50 -6.52 1.41
C MET A 1 -6.24 -7.28 0.99
N PHE A 2 -6.18 -7.88 -0.21
CA PHE A 2 -5.01 -8.65 -0.68
C PHE A 2 -3.67 -7.92 -0.49
N PHE A 3 -3.50 -6.73 -1.08
CA PHE A 3 -2.23 -5.99 -1.01
C PHE A 3 -1.78 -5.73 0.43
N GLY A 4 -2.69 -5.29 1.30
CA GLY A 4 -2.36 -4.97 2.70
C GLY A 4 -2.05 -6.19 3.55
N GLY A 5 -2.80 -7.28 3.39
CA GLY A 5 -2.53 -8.52 4.13
C GLY A 5 -1.18 -9.12 3.73
N CYS A 6 -0.89 -9.19 2.44
CA CYS A 6 0.38 -9.72 1.94
C CYS A 6 1.57 -8.82 2.29
N SER A 7 1.45 -7.49 2.12
CA SER A 7 2.55 -6.58 2.46
C SER A 7 2.84 -6.56 3.96
N PHE A 8 1.81 -6.61 4.80
CA PHE A 8 1.98 -6.68 6.26
C PHE A 8 2.64 -7.98 6.69
N ALA A 9 2.16 -9.12 6.19
CA ALA A 9 2.72 -10.43 6.53
C ALA A 9 4.19 -10.53 6.08
N LEU A 10 4.50 -10.15 4.83
CA LEU A 10 5.86 -10.19 4.32
C LEU A 10 6.75 -9.19 5.04
N GLY A 11 6.29 -7.97 5.28
CA GLY A 11 7.03 -6.96 6.05
C GLY A 11 7.38 -7.45 7.45
N GLY A 12 6.41 -8.08 8.14
CA GLY A 12 6.63 -8.71 9.44
C GLY A 12 7.69 -9.82 9.37
N VAL A 13 7.57 -10.75 8.42
CA VAL A 13 8.55 -11.83 8.22
C VAL A 13 9.95 -11.29 7.92
N GLY A 14 10.04 -10.29 7.02
CA GLY A 14 11.31 -9.64 6.68
C GLY A 14 11.94 -8.97 7.89
N TYR A 15 11.15 -8.26 8.69
CA TYR A 15 11.62 -7.62 9.92
C TYR A 15 12.18 -8.64 10.92
N PHE A 16 11.40 -9.70 11.23
CA PHE A 16 11.85 -10.70 12.21
C PHE A 16 13.05 -11.50 11.70
N THR A 17 13.13 -11.81 10.41
CA THR A 17 14.29 -12.48 9.83
C THR A 17 15.54 -11.61 9.96
N LEU A 18 15.45 -10.33 9.60
CA LEU A 18 16.57 -9.38 9.74
C LEU A 18 16.96 -9.18 11.21
N ARG A 19 15.99 -9.16 12.12
CA ARG A 19 16.24 -9.05 13.57
C ARG A 19 17.01 -10.25 14.16
N MET A 20 16.89 -11.44 13.57
CA MET A 20 17.67 -12.61 14.00
C MET A 20 19.14 -12.53 13.57
N ILE A 21 19.44 -11.78 12.51
CA ILE A 21 20.78 -11.68 11.90
C ILE A 21 21.50 -10.42 12.38
N MET A 22 20.76 -9.32 12.55
CA MET A 22 21.31 -8.01 12.89
C MET A 22 21.15 -7.69 14.39
N PRO A 23 22.19 -7.15 15.06
CA PRO A 23 22.10 -6.76 16.46
C PRO A 23 21.01 -5.69 16.71
N HIS A 24 20.51 -5.63 17.96
CA HIS A 24 19.34 -4.85 18.35
C HIS A 24 19.38 -3.40 17.85
N GLY A 25 18.35 -2.99 17.11
CA GLY A 25 18.17 -1.62 16.59
C GLY A 25 18.70 -1.38 15.18
N TRP A 26 19.41 -2.33 14.55
CA TRP A 26 20.03 -2.08 13.24
C TRP A 26 19.09 -2.28 12.05
N VAL A 27 17.94 -2.93 12.26
CA VAL A 27 16.96 -3.18 11.20
C VAL A 27 16.30 -1.87 10.73
N PHE A 28 16.14 -0.90 11.64
CA PHE A 28 15.59 0.43 11.35
C PHE A 28 16.58 1.51 11.77
N GLY A 29 17.19 2.19 10.79
CA GLY A 29 17.95 3.42 11.00
C GLY A 29 19.20 3.29 11.88
N ALA A 30 20.01 2.25 11.66
CA ALA A 30 21.30 2.01 12.32
C ALA A 30 22.25 3.24 12.33
N LEU A 31 22.13 4.11 11.33
CA LEU A 31 23.04 5.25 11.11
C LEU A 31 22.80 6.47 12.01
N TYR A 32 21.62 6.64 12.63
CA TYR A 32 21.28 7.94 13.25
C TYR A 32 20.95 7.89 14.74
N ARG A 33 20.86 6.71 15.38
CA ARG A 33 20.41 6.54 16.79
C ARG A 33 19.05 7.21 17.13
N MET A 34 18.40 7.90 16.18
CA MET A 34 17.17 8.69 16.35
C MET A 34 15.89 7.84 16.42
N PHE A 35 15.93 6.55 16.11
CA PHE A 35 14.72 5.71 15.97
C PHE A 35 14.48 4.78 17.15
N LEU A 36 14.80 5.26 18.36
CA LEU A 36 14.69 4.53 19.62
C LEU A 36 13.28 3.99 19.94
N TYR A 37 12.24 4.29 19.15
CA TYR A 37 10.89 3.72 19.35
C TYR A 37 10.46 2.74 18.24
N HIS A 38 11.09 2.73 17.07
CA HIS A 38 10.72 1.80 15.98
C HIS A 38 11.04 0.35 16.34
N TRP A 39 11.99 0.11 17.24
CA TRP A 39 12.30 -1.22 17.75
C TRP A 39 11.28 -1.73 18.77
N ALA A 40 10.60 -0.83 19.50
CA ALA A 40 9.61 -1.17 20.52
C ALA A 40 8.23 -1.44 19.89
N HIS A 41 7.87 -0.72 18.83
CA HIS A 41 6.58 -0.85 18.15
C HIS A 41 6.69 -1.15 16.64
N PRO A 42 7.53 -2.10 16.20
CA PRO A 42 7.85 -2.31 14.78
C PRO A 42 6.61 -2.66 13.94
N LEU A 43 5.71 -3.47 14.50
CA LEU A 43 4.50 -3.91 13.80
C LEU A 43 3.54 -2.77 13.49
N GLN A 44 3.49 -1.71 14.31
CA GLN A 44 2.61 -0.58 14.05
C GLN A 44 3.10 0.23 12.85
N TYR A 45 4.41 0.49 12.76
CA TYR A 45 5.03 1.15 11.62
C TYR A 45 4.92 0.30 10.34
N ILE A 46 5.17 -1.02 10.43
CA ILE A 46 4.98 -1.95 9.31
C ILE A 46 3.52 -1.94 8.86
N GLY A 47 2.57 -1.98 9.81
CA GLY A 47 1.13 -1.90 9.54
C GLY A 47 0.74 -0.63 8.81
N LEU A 48 1.24 0.52 9.29
CA LEU A 48 0.98 1.82 8.68
C LEU A 48 1.45 1.88 7.23
N VAL A 49 2.72 1.52 6.96
CA VAL A 49 3.26 1.52 5.60
C VAL A 49 2.51 0.51 4.72
N SER A 50 2.17 -0.65 5.27
CA SER A 50 1.44 -1.71 4.54
C SER A 50 0.04 -1.26 4.13
N LEU A 51 -0.67 -0.53 5.01
CA LEU A 51 -1.99 0.02 4.75
C LEU A 51 -1.95 1.06 3.62
N ILE A 52 -0.99 2.00 3.71
CA ILE A 52 -0.83 3.06 2.72
C ILE A 52 -0.41 2.47 1.38
N TYR A 53 0.54 1.54 1.39
CA TYR A 53 0.91 0.76 0.20
C TYR A 53 -0.30 0.06 -0.41
N ALA A 54 -1.16 -0.57 0.40
CA ALA A 54 -2.36 -1.21 -0.12
C ALA A 54 -3.30 -0.21 -0.79
N ALA A 55 -3.47 0.98 -0.23
CA ALA A 55 -4.31 2.03 -0.81
C ALA A 55 -3.73 2.54 -2.14
N VAL A 56 -2.43 2.83 -2.20
CA VAL A 56 -1.73 3.29 -3.41
C VAL A 56 -1.75 2.20 -4.48
N ALA A 57 -1.32 0.98 -4.15
CA ALA A 57 -1.28 -0.14 -5.08
C ALA A 57 -2.67 -0.48 -5.62
N THR A 58 -3.70 -0.50 -4.76
CA THR A 58 -5.08 -0.74 -5.21
C THR A 58 -5.53 0.36 -6.17
N SER A 59 -5.29 1.62 -5.83
CA SER A 59 -5.70 2.75 -6.67
C SER A 59 -5.01 2.69 -8.04
N VAL A 60 -3.69 2.49 -8.06
CA VAL A 60 -2.92 2.43 -9.31
C VAL A 60 -3.32 1.22 -10.15
N VAL A 61 -3.44 0.03 -9.55
CA VAL A 61 -3.86 -1.18 -10.27
C VAL A 61 -5.30 -1.06 -10.78
N PHE A 62 -6.19 -0.38 -10.05
CA PHE A 62 -7.57 -0.19 -10.50
C PHE A 62 -7.68 0.83 -11.63
N LEU A 63 -7.02 1.97 -11.50
CA LEU A 63 -7.09 3.07 -12.48
C LEU A 63 -6.36 2.74 -13.79
N CYS A 64 -5.31 1.93 -13.72
CA CYS A 64 -4.41 1.70 -14.85
C CYS A 64 -4.25 0.21 -15.21
N GLY A 65 -5.01 -0.68 -14.58
CA GLY A 65 -4.88 -2.13 -14.72
C GLY A 65 -5.13 -2.69 -16.12
N ASN A 66 -5.73 -1.91 -17.03
CA ASN A 66 -5.97 -2.33 -18.41
C ASN A 66 -4.76 -2.14 -19.33
N LEU A 67 -3.68 -1.50 -18.85
CA LEU A 67 -2.45 -1.28 -19.62
C LEU A 67 -1.61 -2.56 -19.61
N THR A 68 -1.37 -3.14 -20.78
CA THR A 68 -0.57 -4.38 -20.96
C THR A 68 0.92 -4.10 -21.16
N GLY A 69 1.75 -5.14 -21.16
CA GLY A 69 3.17 -5.06 -21.49
C GLY A 69 4.07 -4.73 -20.29
N ARG A 70 5.00 -3.77 -20.46
CA ARG A 70 6.03 -3.44 -19.45
C ARG A 70 5.56 -2.51 -18.34
N TRP A 71 4.34 -1.99 -18.44
CA TRP A 71 3.74 -1.04 -17.50
C TRP A 71 3.89 -1.41 -16.01
N PRO A 72 3.59 -2.65 -15.54
CA PRO A 72 3.69 -2.98 -14.12
C PRO A 72 5.12 -2.82 -13.57
N HIS A 73 6.16 -3.08 -14.39
CA HIS A 73 7.55 -2.94 -13.94
C HIS A 73 7.96 -1.49 -13.70
N LEU A 74 7.37 -0.54 -14.42
CA LEU A 74 7.63 0.89 -14.25
C LEU A 74 6.84 1.48 -13.08
N MET A 75 5.64 0.96 -12.83
CA MET A 75 4.75 1.52 -11.81
C MET A 75 5.01 0.97 -10.41
N ILE A 76 5.61 -0.20 -10.28
CA ILE A 76 5.95 -0.74 -8.95
C ILE A 76 6.91 0.18 -8.19
N PRO A 77 8.05 0.64 -8.76
CA PRO A 77 8.91 1.62 -8.09
C PRO A 77 8.17 2.89 -7.71
N PHE A 78 7.28 3.38 -8.59
CA PHE A 78 6.44 4.54 -8.32
C PHE A 78 5.50 4.30 -7.12
N ILE A 79 4.76 3.19 -7.11
CA ILE A 79 3.89 2.79 -5.99
C ILE A 79 4.68 2.75 -4.69
N MET A 80 5.87 2.13 -4.69
CA MET A 80 6.70 2.02 -3.50
C MET A 80 7.16 3.40 -2.99
N LEU A 81 7.69 4.24 -3.88
CA LEU A 81 8.14 5.58 -3.52
C LEU A 81 6.98 6.44 -3.00
N THR A 82 5.85 6.46 -3.70
CA THR A 82 4.66 7.19 -3.27
C THR A 82 4.15 6.68 -1.93
N SER A 83 4.20 5.38 -1.67
CA SER A 83 3.78 4.80 -0.38
C SER A 83 4.68 5.26 0.77
N ILE A 84 6.00 5.31 0.56
CA ILE A 84 6.95 5.84 1.56
C ILE A 84 6.63 7.30 1.85
N LEU A 85 6.52 8.13 0.80
CA LEU A 85 6.23 9.56 0.95
C LEU A 85 4.89 9.80 1.66
N ALA A 86 3.84 9.07 1.27
CA ALA A 86 2.51 9.18 1.87
C ALA A 86 2.46 8.66 3.31
N ALA A 87 3.26 7.65 3.66
CA ALA A 87 3.33 7.12 5.02
C ALA A 87 4.15 7.96 5.98
N SER A 88 5.04 8.80 5.46
CA SER A 88 5.99 9.55 6.29
C SER A 88 5.34 10.54 7.27
N PRO A 89 4.33 11.36 6.87
CA PRO A 89 3.63 12.23 7.82
C PRO A 89 2.94 11.44 8.94
N ALA A 90 2.21 10.38 8.58
CA ALA A 90 1.53 9.54 9.55
C ALA A 90 2.50 8.79 10.48
N GLY A 91 3.68 8.41 9.96
CA GLY A 91 4.76 7.82 10.75
C GLY A 91 5.35 8.81 11.75
N GLY A 92 5.47 10.09 11.37
CA GLY A 92 5.88 11.16 12.27
C GLY A 92 4.87 11.43 13.39
N VAL A 93 3.57 11.41 13.07
CA VAL A 93 2.50 11.48 14.09
C VAL A 93 2.58 10.29 15.05
N LEU A 94 2.71 9.07 14.50
CA LEU A 94 2.80 7.85 15.31
C LEU A 94 4.03 7.87 16.23
N TRP A 95 5.14 8.45 15.76
CA TRP A 95 6.33 8.66 16.58
C TRP A 95 6.08 9.61 17.75
N VAL A 96 5.42 10.75 17.53
CA VAL A 96 5.05 11.67 18.61
C VAL A 96 4.11 11.00 19.62
N ILE A 97 3.14 10.19 19.16
CA ILE A 97 2.24 9.44 20.04
C ILE A 97 3.02 8.47 20.93
N HIS A 98 4.02 7.77 20.38
CA HIS A 98 4.87 6.88 21.18
C HIS A 98 5.74 7.65 22.18
N ASP A 99 6.22 8.84 21.83
CA ASP A 99 6.98 9.70 22.73
C ASP A 99 6.12 10.15 23.92
N MET A 100 4.85 10.50 23.66
CA MET A 100 3.87 10.80 24.71
C MET A 100 3.62 9.59 25.62
N GLN A 101 3.47 8.40 25.05
CA GLN A 101 3.31 7.16 25.83
C GLN A 101 4.53 6.82 26.68
N ALA A 102 5.72 7.28 26.28
CA ALA A 102 6.96 7.11 27.04
C ALA A 102 7.13 8.12 28.20
N GLY A 103 6.18 9.05 28.37
CA GLY A 103 6.13 9.99 29.50
C GLY A 103 6.23 11.47 29.12
N TYR A 104 6.43 11.80 27.83
CA TYR A 104 6.44 13.19 27.35
C TYR A 104 5.00 13.67 27.07
N PHE A 105 4.21 13.95 28.11
CA PHE A 105 2.83 14.43 27.94
C PHE A 105 2.77 15.96 27.81
N PRO A 106 2.46 16.51 26.62
CA PRO A 106 2.22 17.94 26.48
C PRO A 106 0.85 18.33 27.05
N GLU A 107 0.81 19.38 27.87
CA GLU A 107 -0.43 19.89 28.47
C GLU A 107 -1.23 20.77 27.48
N GLY A 108 -2.56 20.64 27.49
CA GLY A 108 -3.49 21.54 26.82
C GLY A 108 -3.36 21.60 25.30
N SER A 109 -3.35 22.81 24.72
CA SER A 109 -3.27 23.05 23.28
C SER A 109 -1.95 22.57 22.63
N ARG A 110 -0.94 22.27 23.46
CA ARG A 110 0.37 21.82 23.02
C ARG A 110 0.34 20.42 22.41
N PHE A 111 -0.64 19.58 22.79
CA PHE A 111 -0.87 18.26 22.18
C PHE A 111 -1.02 18.35 20.66
N TRP A 112 -1.91 19.22 20.17
CA TRP A 112 -2.17 19.35 18.74
C TRP A 112 -0.97 19.93 17.98
N ASN A 113 -0.22 20.82 18.61
CA ASN A 113 1.00 21.39 18.03
C ASN A 113 2.07 20.31 17.86
N ASP A 114 2.24 19.42 18.83
CA ASP A 114 3.23 18.35 18.76
C ASP A 114 2.84 17.31 17.71
N ILE A 115 1.54 16.96 17.60
CA ILE A 115 1.04 16.09 16.52
C ILE A 115 1.28 16.71 15.14
N ALA A 116 0.96 18.01 14.97
CA ALA A 116 1.19 18.72 13.72
C ALA A 116 2.69 18.80 13.38
N TRP A 117 3.54 19.06 14.39
CA TRP A 117 4.98 19.06 14.24
C TRP A 117 5.52 17.67 13.85
N GLY A 118 4.99 16.60 14.45
CA GLY A 118 5.29 15.23 14.07
C GLY A 118 4.95 14.94 12.60
N ALA A 119 3.76 15.36 12.15
CA ALA A 119 3.35 15.22 10.75
C ALA A 119 4.27 15.97 9.79
N ILE A 120 4.61 17.23 10.10
CA ILE A 120 5.50 18.08 9.28
C ILE A 120 6.91 17.49 9.23
N THR A 121 7.43 17.06 10.37
CA THR A 121 8.77 16.45 10.48
C THR A 121 8.83 15.13 9.73
N GLY A 122 7.77 14.31 9.85
CA GLY A 122 7.60 13.10 9.07
C GLY A 122 7.59 13.39 7.56
N ALA A 123 6.83 14.38 7.11
CA ALA A 123 6.77 14.77 5.71
C ALA A 123 8.13 15.27 5.17
N SER A 124 8.86 16.07 5.95
CA SER A 124 10.11 16.70 5.51
C SER A 124 11.31 15.76 5.55
N THR A 125 11.43 14.95 6.59
CA THR A 125 12.64 14.14 6.87
C THR A 125 12.36 12.66 7.08
N GLY A 126 11.15 12.28 7.46
CA GLY A 126 10.78 10.89 7.75
C GLY A 126 10.96 9.94 6.57
N TRP A 127 10.77 10.41 5.34
CA TRP A 127 11.00 9.58 4.15
C TRP A 127 12.48 9.20 3.97
N VAL A 128 13.41 10.12 4.30
CA VAL A 128 14.86 9.86 4.22
C VAL A 128 15.24 8.75 5.20
N VAL A 129 14.71 8.84 6.42
CA VAL A 129 14.88 7.84 7.46
C VAL A 129 14.45 6.46 6.99
N VAL A 130 13.26 6.38 6.38
CA VAL A 130 12.74 5.12 5.87
C VAL A 130 13.70 4.59 4.82
N LEU A 131 14.12 5.40 3.84
CA LEU A 131 15.04 4.99 2.76
C LEU A 131 16.41 4.49 3.26
N LEU A 132 16.90 5.01 4.39
CA LEU A 132 18.16 4.59 5.01
C LEU A 132 18.10 3.23 5.70
N SER A 133 16.91 2.64 5.87
CA SER A 133 16.75 1.27 6.37
C SER A 133 17.04 0.24 5.28
N VAL A 134 18.26 0.28 4.73
CA VAL A 134 18.66 -0.41 3.49
C VAL A 134 18.32 -1.91 3.48
N PRO A 135 18.68 -2.72 4.50
CA PRO A 135 18.39 -4.15 4.45
C PRO A 135 16.88 -4.44 4.38
N TYR A 136 16.10 -3.71 5.16
CA TYR A 136 14.64 -3.85 5.18
C TYR A 136 14.00 -3.35 3.88
N ASN A 137 14.51 -2.25 3.31
CA ASN A 137 14.00 -1.71 2.05
C ASN A 137 14.29 -2.61 0.85
N ILE A 138 15.46 -3.24 0.79
CA ILE A 138 15.78 -4.22 -0.25
C ILE A 138 14.77 -5.36 -0.19
N PHE A 139 14.53 -5.92 1.00
CA PHE A 139 13.51 -6.95 1.19
C PHE A 139 12.12 -6.45 0.78
N GLY A 140 11.73 -5.27 1.25
CA GLY A 140 10.43 -4.66 0.96
C GLY A 140 10.20 -4.38 -0.53
N LEU A 141 11.24 -3.97 -1.27
CA LEU A 141 11.18 -3.77 -2.72
C LEU A 141 10.94 -5.07 -3.46
N VAL A 142 11.67 -6.13 -3.11
CA VAL A 142 11.50 -7.45 -3.73
C VAL A 142 10.11 -8.02 -3.41
N ALA A 143 9.72 -8.02 -2.13
CA ALA A 143 8.42 -8.50 -1.69
C ALA A 143 7.26 -7.70 -2.30
N GLY A 144 7.33 -6.36 -2.24
CA GLY A 144 6.34 -5.45 -2.80
C GLY A 144 6.20 -5.61 -4.32
N TYR A 145 7.31 -5.85 -5.02
CA TYR A 145 7.28 -6.14 -6.45
C TYR A 145 6.46 -7.38 -6.78
N TYR A 146 6.72 -8.51 -6.11
CA TYR A 146 5.98 -9.75 -6.36
C TYR A 146 4.51 -9.63 -5.96
N VAL A 147 4.21 -8.99 -4.82
CA VAL A 147 2.85 -8.76 -4.36
C VAL A 147 2.05 -7.90 -5.34
N THR A 148 2.64 -6.78 -5.81
CA THR A 148 1.98 -5.91 -6.80
C THR A 148 1.76 -6.63 -8.11
N LEU A 149 2.78 -7.33 -8.62
CA LEU A 149 2.70 -8.06 -9.88
C LEU A 149 1.63 -9.16 -9.83
N LEU A 150 1.56 -9.90 -8.72
CA LEU A 150 0.56 -10.94 -8.52
C LEU A 150 -0.86 -10.34 -8.45
N GLY A 151 -1.06 -9.28 -7.67
CA GLY A 151 -2.36 -8.62 -7.55
C GLY A 151 -2.83 -7.97 -8.86
N TYR A 152 -1.90 -7.41 -9.65
CA TYR A 152 -2.17 -6.92 -11.00
C TYR A 152 -2.64 -8.06 -11.93
N ARG A 153 -1.94 -9.20 -11.93
CA ARG A 153 -2.33 -10.38 -12.74
C ARG A 153 -3.71 -10.92 -12.36
N MET A 154 -4.01 -10.99 -11.07
CA MET A 154 -5.35 -11.38 -10.58
C MET A 154 -6.45 -10.43 -11.08
N THR A 155 -6.15 -9.13 -11.15
CA THR A 155 -7.08 -8.11 -11.63
C THR A 155 -7.33 -8.25 -13.13
N LEU A 156 -6.27 -8.47 -13.92
CA LEU A 156 -6.39 -8.75 -15.35
C LEU A 156 -7.26 -9.98 -15.63
N GLN A 157 -6.99 -11.10 -14.95
CA GLN A 157 -7.74 -12.35 -15.14
C GLN A 157 -9.25 -12.14 -14.86
N LYS A 158 -9.58 -11.38 -13.80
CA LYS A 158 -10.97 -11.05 -13.46
C LYS A 158 -11.64 -10.20 -14.55
N ASN A 159 -10.92 -9.27 -15.17
CA ASN A 159 -11.43 -8.43 -16.26
C ASN A 159 -11.62 -9.24 -17.55
N THR A 160 -10.67 -10.11 -17.91
CA THR A 160 -10.77 -11.00 -19.07
C THR A 160 -11.98 -11.94 -18.96
N ILE A 161 -12.28 -12.47 -17.78
CA ILE A 161 -13.45 -13.35 -17.57
C ILE A 161 -14.77 -12.57 -17.63
N ARG A 162 -14.80 -11.31 -17.17
CA ARG A 162 -16.03 -10.50 -17.16
C ARG A 162 -16.51 -10.08 -18.55
N GLN A 163 -15.59 -9.72 -19.44
CA GLN A 163 -15.95 -9.24 -20.78
C GLN A 163 -16.84 -10.21 -21.59
N PRO A 164 -16.52 -11.51 -21.75
CA PRO A 164 -17.35 -12.42 -22.54
C PRO A 164 -18.75 -12.61 -21.94
N VAL A 165 -18.88 -12.61 -20.60
CA VAL A 165 -20.19 -12.75 -19.92
C VAL A 165 -21.09 -11.55 -20.20
N GLU A 166 -20.53 -10.34 -20.19
CA GLU A 166 -21.29 -9.12 -20.43
C GLU A 166 -21.68 -8.98 -21.91
N THR A 167 -20.77 -9.33 -22.83
CA THR A 167 -21.07 -9.39 -24.27
C THR A 167 -22.18 -10.40 -24.57
N SER A 168 -22.12 -11.61 -24.01
CA SER A 168 -23.17 -12.63 -24.21
C SER A 168 -24.52 -12.20 -23.65
N ARG A 169 -24.57 -11.55 -22.49
CA ARG A 169 -25.82 -11.00 -21.93
C ARG A 169 -26.40 -9.89 -22.79
N THR A 170 -25.55 -8.99 -23.27
CA THR A 170 -25.97 -7.87 -24.13
C THR A 170 -26.55 -8.39 -25.45
N LEU A 171 -25.88 -9.37 -26.07
CA LEU A 171 -26.36 -10.03 -27.29
C LEU A 171 -27.68 -10.77 -27.06
N ALA A 172 -27.80 -11.51 -25.95
CA ALA A 172 -29.05 -12.19 -25.59
C ALA A 172 -30.22 -11.20 -25.41
N GLN A 173 -29.99 -10.09 -24.71
CA GLN A 173 -31.00 -9.04 -24.55
C GLN A 173 -31.38 -8.38 -25.88
N LEU A 174 -30.41 -8.15 -26.76
CA LEU A 174 -30.65 -7.60 -28.09
C LEU A 174 -31.52 -8.55 -28.93
N ASN A 175 -31.20 -9.85 -28.93
CA ASN A 175 -31.96 -10.87 -29.64
C ASN A 175 -33.41 -10.98 -29.14
N VAL A 176 -33.62 -10.92 -27.82
CA VAL A 176 -34.99 -10.90 -27.24
C VAL A 176 -35.77 -9.66 -27.66
N ARG A 177 -35.13 -8.47 -27.68
CA ARG A 177 -35.78 -7.23 -28.14
C ARG A 177 -36.14 -7.30 -29.62
N LEU A 178 -35.25 -7.83 -30.45
CA LEU A 178 -35.50 -8.02 -31.89
C LEU A 178 -36.65 -9.00 -32.12
N ALA A 179 -36.67 -10.14 -31.41
CA ALA A 179 -37.74 -11.13 -31.52
C ALA A 179 -39.12 -10.57 -31.13
N ARG A 180 -39.20 -9.73 -30.09
CA ARG A 180 -40.46 -9.06 -29.72
C ARG A 180 -40.93 -8.08 -30.80
N LYS A 181 -40.01 -7.33 -31.42
CA LYS A 181 -40.33 -6.35 -32.46
C LYS A 181 -40.85 -7.03 -33.73
N THR A 182 -40.33 -8.21 -34.08
CA THR A 182 -40.84 -9.01 -35.20
C THR A 182 -42.21 -9.62 -34.93
N SER A 183 -42.53 -10.00 -33.67
CA SER A 183 -43.86 -10.54 -33.33
C SER A 183 -44.97 -9.48 -33.25
N SER A 184 -44.65 -8.22 -32.97
CA SER A 184 -45.65 -7.14 -32.84
C SER A 184 -46.02 -6.45 -34.17
N GLY A 185 -45.36 -6.81 -35.27
CA GLY A 185 -45.56 -6.20 -36.59
C GLY A 185 -46.26 -7.10 -37.61
N ALA A 186 -46.79 -8.25 -37.21
CA ALA A 186 -47.57 -9.11 -38.10
C ALA A 186 -48.95 -8.46 -38.34
N PRO A 187 -49.29 -8.03 -39.57
CA PRO A 187 -50.65 -7.58 -39.88
C PRO A 187 -51.60 -8.78 -39.78
N LEU A 188 -52.69 -8.59 -39.03
CA LEU A 188 -53.83 -9.51 -38.95
C LEU A 188 -54.57 -9.58 -40.30
#